data_AF-A0A9D5V6Y1-F1
#
_entry.id   AF-A0A9D5V6Y1-F1
#
_cell.length_a   1.000
_cell.length_b   1.000
_cell.length_c   1.000
_cell.angle_alpha   90.00
_cell.angle_beta   90.00
_cell.angle_gamma   90.00
#
_symmetry.space_group_name_H-M   'P 1'
#
loop_
_entity.id
_entity.type
_entity.pdbx_description
1 polymer ?
#
loop_
_entity_poly.entity_id
_entity_poly.type
_entity_poly.pdbx_seq_one_letter_code
_entity_poly.pdbx_strand_id
1 'polypeptide(L)' 'MPVAVRSVEYLGDYRLRLTFNSGESGVADLAELVRSTPNAAPLRDQEEFQRVFLDEWPTLAWP' A
#
# COMPACT_ATOMS: atom_id res chain seq x y z
N MET A 1 -8.99 -9.34 18.82
CA MET A 1 -8.91 -9.60 17.36
C MET A 1 -7.64 -8.92 16.85
N PRO A 2 -6.86 -9.52 15.95
CA PRO A 2 -5.73 -8.83 15.35
C PRO A 2 -6.20 -7.62 14.52
N VAL A 3 -5.39 -6.57 14.49
CA VAL A 3 -5.61 -5.41 13.60
C VAL A 3 -5.27 -5.83 12.18
N ALA A 4 -6.17 -5.57 11.24
CA ALA A 4 -6.00 -5.92 9.82
C ALA A 4 -6.40 -4.74 8.94
N VAL A 5 -5.74 -4.60 7.79
CA VAL A 5 -6.11 -3.59 6.79
C VAL A 5 -7.44 -4.02 6.14
N ARG A 6 -8.40 -3.11 6.12
CA ARG A 6 -9.74 -3.31 5.56
C ARG A 6 -9.90 -2.68 4.19
N SER A 7 -9.26 -1.54 3.96
CA SER A 7 -9.25 -0.89 2.65
C SER A 7 -7.96 -0.13 2.41
N VAL A 8 -7.59 0.00 1.14
CA VAL A 8 -6.50 0.84 0.65
C VAL A 8 -7.04 1.82 -0.38
N GLU A 9 -6.62 3.07 -0.30
CA GLU A 9 -6.94 4.12 -1.27
C GLU A 9 -5.61 4.76 -1.72
N TYR A 10 -5.40 4.83 -3.03
CA TYR A 10 -4.24 5.50 -3.61
C TYR A 10 -4.46 7.02 -3.61
N LEU A 11 -3.51 7.77 -3.04
CA LEU A 11 -3.60 9.23 -2.88
C LEU A 11 -2.69 10.01 -3.84
N GLY A 12 -1.99 9.34 -4.75
CA GLY A 12 -0.96 9.93 -5.59
C GLY A 12 0.46 9.72 -5.06
N ASP A 13 1.43 9.76 -5.95
CA ASP A 13 2.85 9.51 -5.68
C ASP A 13 3.07 8.12 -5.08
N TYR A 14 3.66 8.00 -3.90
CA TYR A 14 3.80 6.73 -3.19
C TYR A 14 2.96 6.69 -1.92
N ARG A 15 1.84 7.43 -1.89
CA ARG A 15 1.00 7.59 -0.70
C ARG A 15 -0.26 6.74 -0.79
N LEU A 16 -0.51 5.98 0.27
CA LEU A 16 -1.69 5.13 0.44
C LEU A 16 -2.41 5.51 1.73
N ARG A 17 -3.73 5.68 1.66
CA ARG A 17 -4.58 5.68 2.85
C ARG A 17 -5.00 4.26 3.18
N LEU A 18 -4.66 3.83 4.39
CA LEU A 18 -5.06 2.54 4.94
C LEU A 18 -6.18 2.77 5.94
N THR A 19 -7.23 1.98 5.85
CA THR A 19 -8.28 1.91 6.88
C THR A 19 -8.21 0.54 7.52
N PHE A 20 -8.16 0.49 8.85
CA PHE A 20 -8.09 -0.75 9.60
C PHE A 20 -9.48 -1.25 10.02
N ASN A 21 -9.56 -2.52 10.38
CA ASN A 21 -10.78 -3.12 10.95
C ASN A 21 -11.23 -2.46 12.27
N SER A 22 -10.35 -1.76 12.98
CA SER A 22 -10.69 -0.94 14.16
C SER A 22 -11.44 0.35 13.82
N GLY A 23 -11.50 0.74 12.54
CA GLY A 23 -12.05 2.02 12.08
C GLY A 23 -11.03 3.16 12.05
N GLU A 24 -9.83 2.94 12.59
CA GLU A 24 -8.72 3.87 12.45
C GLU A 24 -8.23 3.93 10.99
N SER A 25 -7.70 5.08 10.59
CA SER A 25 -7.08 5.24 9.29
C SER A 25 -5.80 6.06 9.38
N GLY A 26 -4.90 5.83 8.43
CA GLY A 26 -3.60 6.52 8.36
C GLY A 26 -3.10 6.61 6.93
N VAL A 27 -2.21 7.57 6.68
CA VAL A 27 -1.51 7.69 5.40
C VAL A 27 -0.12 7.11 5.54
N ALA A 28 0.20 6.13 4.72
CA ALA A 28 1.55 5.57 4.59
C ALA A 28 2.21 6.19 3.35
N ASP A 29 3.37 6.83 3.55
CA ASP A 29 4.26 7.24 2.46
C ASP A 29 5.31 6.15 2.23
N LEU A 30 5.25 5.50 1.07
CA LEU A 30 6.11 4.39 0.70
C LEU A 30 7.26 4.82 -0.23
N ALA A 31 7.46 6.12 -0.45
CA ALA A 31 8.42 6.62 -1.44
C ALA A 31 9.85 6.14 -1.17
N GLU A 32 10.29 6.19 0.09
CA GLU A 32 11.61 5.70 0.48
C GLU A 32 11.71 4.19 0.33
N LEU A 33 10.69 3.45 0.79
CA LEU A 33 10.64 1.99 0.72
C LEU A 33 10.74 1.47 -0.72
N VAL A 34 9.99 2.07 -1.64
CA VAL A 34 10.01 1.74 -3.07
C VAL A 34 11.38 2.03 -3.70
N ARG A 35 12.04 3.12 -3.28
CA ARG A 35 13.38 3.47 -3.78
C ARG A 35 14.45 2.53 -3.26
N SER A 36 14.43 2.22 -1.97
CA SER A 36 15.48 1.48 -1.27
C SER A 36 15.38 -0.03 -1.43
N THR A 37 14.21 -0.57 -1.76
CA THR A 37 13.97 -2.02 -1.84
C THR A 37 14.19 -2.53 -3.26
N PRO A 38 15.19 -3.40 -3.53
CA PRO A 38 15.46 -3.90 -4.88
C PRO A 38 14.28 -4.61 -5.53
N ASN A 39 13.53 -5.40 -4.76
CA ASN A 39 12.37 -6.14 -5.27
C ASN A 39 11.16 -5.25 -5.57
N ALA A 40 11.15 -4.01 -5.07
CA ALA A 40 10.11 -3.01 -5.38
C ALA A 40 10.47 -2.17 -6.62
N ALA A 41 11.51 -2.54 -7.38
CA ALA A 41 11.91 -1.81 -8.58
C ALA A 41 10.78 -1.59 -9.59
N PRO A 42 9.86 -2.55 -9.86
CA PRO A 42 8.73 -2.30 -10.75
C PRO A 42 7.78 -1.21 -10.24
N LEU A 43 7.62 -1.12 -8.92
CA LEU A 43 6.75 -0.14 -8.27
C LEU A 43 7.27 1.29 -8.35
N ARG A 44 8.48 1.50 -8.88
CA ARG A 44 8.96 2.85 -9.20
C ARG A 44 8.14 3.47 -10.33
N ASP A 45 7.55 2.64 -11.20
CA ASP A 45 6.51 3.09 -12.12
C ASP A 45 5.23 3.40 -11.33
N GLN A 46 4.77 4.64 -11.43
CA GLN A 46 3.55 5.12 -10.80
C GLN A 46 2.31 4.39 -11.32
N GLU A 47 2.32 3.97 -12.59
CA GLU A 47 1.22 3.20 -13.17
C GLU A 47 1.11 1.80 -12.58
N GLU A 48 2.23 1.21 -12.17
CA GLU A 48 2.27 -0.05 -11.45
C GLU A 48 1.91 0.14 -9.98
N PHE A 49 2.46 1.17 -9.32
CA PHE A 49 2.18 1.44 -7.91
C PHE A 49 0.69 1.67 -7.61
N GLN A 50 -0.03 2.38 -8.47
CA GLN A 50 -1.47 2.64 -8.28
C GLN A 50 -2.34 1.38 -8.39
N ARG A 51 -1.82 0.27 -8.93
CA ARG A 51 -2.54 -1.02 -9.03
C ARG A 51 -2.60 -1.78 -7.70
N VAL A 52 -2.24 -1.13 -6.60
CA VAL A 52 -2.25 -1.72 -5.26
C VAL A 52 -3.61 -2.36 -4.94
N PHE A 53 -3.57 -3.54 -4.34
CA PHE A 53 -4.75 -4.24 -3.85
C PHE A 53 -4.44 -4.94 -2.52
N LEU A 54 -5.49 -5.46 -1.87
CA LEU A 54 -5.35 -6.34 -0.72
C LEU A 54 -5.45 -7.79 -1.18
N ASP A 55 -4.44 -8.60 -0.85
CA ASP A 55 -4.45 -10.04 -1.12
C ASP A 55 -5.37 -10.81 -0.14
N GLU A 56 -5.33 -12.15 -0.21
CA GLU A 56 -6.12 -13.03 0.66
C GLU A 56 -5.75 -12.90 2.16
N TRP A 57 -4.60 -12.29 2.48
CA TRP A 57 -4.06 -12.11 3.83
C TRP A 57 -4.05 -10.63 4.28
N PRO A 58 -5.11 -9.90 3.93
CA PRO A 58 -5.19 -8.41 3.90
C PRO A 58 -3.86 -7.64 3.81
N THR A 59 -2.93 -8.11 2.99
CA THR A 59 -1.62 -7.50 2.80
C THR A 59 -1.64 -6.63 1.55
N LEU A 60 -0.89 -5.53 1.57
CA LEU A 60 -0.68 -4.71 0.37
C LEU A 60 0.09 -5.53 -0.67
N ALA A 61 -0.50 -5.70 -1.84
CA ALA A 61 0.07 -6.45 -2.95
C ALA A 61 -0.07 -5.68 -4.26
N TRP A 62 0.74 -6.09 -5.23
CA TRP A 62 0.80 -5.58 -6.60
C TRP A 62 0.84 -6.77 -7.58
N PRO A 63 0.33 -6.61 -8.81
CA PRO A 63 0.21 -7.69 -9.79
C PRO A 63 1.56 -8.21 -10.31
#